data_AF-A0A838JWR9-F1
#
_entry.id   AF-A0A838JWR9-F1
#
_cell.length_a   1.000
_cell.length_b   1.000
_cell.length_c   1.000
_cell.angle_alpha   90.00
_cell.angle_beta   90.00
_cell.angle_gamma   90.00
#
_symmetry.space_group_name_H-M   'P 1'
#
loop_
_entity.id
_entity.type
_entity.pdbx_description
1 polymer ?
#
loop_
_entity_poly.entity_id
_entity_poly.type
_entity_poly.pdbx_seq_one_letter_code
_entity_poly.pdbx_strand_id
1 'polypeptide(L)'
;WMQMHADVSNVPISFTKVSDGPALGSAMLAAVGAGIYPDIPAAAEKMVHTADTIEPDPDRHEEYGFYVDRYLETYPQMKELMHKTERHVAGGEAAAGA
;
A
#
# COMPACT_ATOMS: atom_id res chain seq x y z
N TRP A 1 6.11 -3.10 12.20
CA TRP A 1 6.16 -2.47 10.86
C TRP A 1 4.85 -1.77 10.53
N MET A 2 3.68 -2.44 10.55
CA MET A 2 2.40 -1.79 10.23
C MET A 2 2.02 -0.64 11.17
N GLN A 3 2.34 -0.72 12.47
CA GLN A 3 2.18 0.40 13.41
C GLN A 3 2.90 1.67 12.93
N MET A 4 4.14 1.54 12.45
CA MET A 4 4.91 2.67 11.94
C MET A 4 4.24 3.31 10.72
N HIS A 5 3.63 2.51 9.83
CA HIS A 5 2.86 3.07 8.71
C HIS A 5 1.63 3.84 9.19
N ALA A 6 0.90 3.33 10.19
CA ALA A 6 -0.24 4.02 10.77
C ALA A 6 0.21 5.34 11.42
N ASP A 7 1.23 5.29 12.28
CA ASP A 7 1.78 6.46 12.99
C ASP A 7 2.30 7.53 12.01
N VAL A 8 3.07 7.14 10.99
CA VAL A 8 3.63 8.09 10.01
C VAL A 8 2.54 8.72 9.14
N SER A 9 1.56 7.92 8.67
CA SER A 9 0.49 8.43 7.78
C SER A 9 -0.66 9.11 8.52
N ASN A 10 -0.78 8.90 9.83
CA ASN A 10 -1.93 9.29 10.66
C ASN A 10 -3.27 8.74 10.14
N VAL A 11 -3.24 7.52 9.59
CA VAL A 11 -4.42 6.84 9.05
C VAL A 11 -4.54 5.46 9.68
N PRO A 12 -5.72 5.06 10.18
CA PRO A 12 -5.94 3.71 10.70
C PRO A 12 -5.72 2.65 9.61
N ILE A 13 -4.98 1.59 9.95
CA ILE A 13 -4.71 0.49 9.01
C ILE A 13 -5.52 -0.73 9.39
N SER A 14 -6.46 -1.09 8.53
CA SER A 14 -7.33 -2.26 8.71
C SER A 14 -6.85 -3.46 7.89
N PHE A 15 -6.93 -4.65 8.50
CA PHE A 15 -6.61 -5.93 7.86
C PHE A 15 -7.87 -6.69 7.52
N THR A 16 -7.92 -7.30 6.35
CA THR A 16 -9.01 -8.20 5.97
C THR A 16 -8.80 -9.59 6.57
N LYS A 17 -9.88 -10.27 6.96
CA LYS A 17 -9.85 -11.68 7.43
C LYS A 17 -9.33 -12.62 6.35
N VAL A 18 -9.62 -12.32 5.08
CA VAL A 18 -9.06 -13.02 3.93
C VAL A 18 -7.82 -12.26 3.48
N SER A 19 -6.66 -12.87 3.61
CA SER A 19 -5.39 -12.26 3.20
C SER A 19 -5.18 -12.24 1.68
N ASP A 20 -5.83 -13.16 0.96
CA ASP A 20 -5.79 -13.24 -0.49
C ASP A 20 -6.87 -12.34 -1.13
N GLY A 21 -6.53 -11.06 -1.28
CA GLY A 21 -7.38 -10.06 -1.92
C GLY A 21 -7.77 -10.42 -3.36
N PRO A 22 -6.84 -10.82 -4.24
CA PRO A 22 -7.15 -11.23 -5.61
C PRO A 22 -8.16 -12.38 -5.72
N ALA A 23 -8.02 -13.42 -4.89
CA ALA A 23 -8.97 -14.53 -4.87
C ALA A 23 -10.36 -14.09 -4.39
N LEU A 24 -10.43 -13.30 -3.31
CA LEU A 24 -11.69 -12.75 -2.81
C LEU A 24 -12.37 -11.84 -3.85
N GLY A 25 -11.61 -10.98 -4.52
CA GLY A 25 -12.12 -10.11 -5.58
C GLY A 25 -12.68 -10.91 -6.76
N SER A 26 -12.00 -11.99 -7.15
CA SER A 26 -12.49 -12.89 -8.21
C SER A 26 -13.80 -13.58 -7.81
N ALA A 27 -13.90 -14.04 -6.55
CA ALA A 27 -15.13 -14.61 -6.01
C ALA A 27 -16.29 -13.59 -5.95
N MET A 28 -16.00 -12.33 -5.58
CA MET A 28 -16.98 -11.24 -5.60
C MET A 28 -17.52 -10.99 -7.01
N LEU A 29 -16.63 -10.90 -8.01
CA LEU A 29 -17.02 -10.72 -9.41
C LEU A 29 -17.87 -11.90 -9.91
N ALA A 30 -17.50 -13.14 -9.57
CA ALA A 30 -18.29 -14.31 -9.90
C ALA A 30 -19.67 -14.29 -9.24
N ALA A 31 -19.79 -13.87 -7.99
CA ALA A 31 -21.06 -13.76 -7.28
C ALA A 31 -22.00 -12.71 -7.89
N VAL A 32 -21.45 -11.56 -8.32
CA VAL A 32 -22.21 -10.54 -9.06
C VAL A 32 -22.62 -11.06 -10.43
N GLY A 33 -21.70 -11.69 -11.18
CA GLY A 33 -21.99 -12.27 -12.50
C GLY A 33 -23.02 -13.41 -12.45
N ALA A 34 -23.09 -14.13 -11.34
CA ALA A 34 -24.11 -15.16 -11.07
C ALA A 34 -25.44 -14.59 -10.55
N GLY A 35 -25.55 -13.27 -10.33
CA GLY A 35 -26.76 -12.62 -9.83
C GLY A 35 -27.04 -12.82 -8.34
N ILE A 36 -26.06 -13.28 -7.55
CA ILE A 36 -26.18 -13.44 -6.09
C ILE A 36 -26.21 -12.07 -5.40
N TYR A 37 -25.41 -11.13 -5.90
CA TYR A 37 -25.40 -9.74 -5.47
C TYR A 37 -25.71 -8.82 -6.65
N PRO A 38 -26.40 -7.68 -6.42
CA PRO A 38 -26.81 -6.77 -7.49
C PRO A 38 -25.63 -6.01 -8.11
N ASP A 39 -24.57 -5.76 -7.33
CA ASP A 39 -23.38 -5.03 -7.76
C ASP A 39 -22.16 -5.36 -6.88
N ILE A 40 -20.99 -4.85 -7.28
CA ILE A 40 -19.72 -5.06 -6.57
C ILE A 40 -19.73 -4.44 -5.16
N PRO A 41 -20.23 -3.21 -4.93
CA PRO A 41 -20.36 -2.66 -3.58
C PRO A 41 -21.17 -3.55 -2.63
N ALA A 42 -22.31 -4.07 -3.07
CA ALA A 42 -23.14 -4.98 -2.27
C ALA A 42 -22.42 -6.30 -1.96
N ALA A 43 -21.69 -6.85 -2.94
CA ALA A 43 -20.84 -8.01 -2.70
C ALA A 43 -19.72 -7.70 -1.70
N ALA A 44 -19.08 -6.55 -1.79
CA ALA A 44 -18.00 -6.13 -0.89
C ALA A 44 -18.49 -6.01 0.55
N GLU A 45 -19.65 -5.38 0.78
CA GLU A 45 -20.24 -5.23 2.11
C GLU A 45 -20.53 -6.59 2.78
N LYS A 46 -20.90 -7.61 1.99
CA LYS A 46 -21.23 -8.93 2.51
C LYS A 46 -20.05 -9.91 2.57
N MET A 47 -19.04 -9.72 1.73
CA MET A 47 -17.94 -10.69 1.57
C MET A 47 -16.61 -10.22 2.17
N VAL A 48 -16.40 -8.91 2.32
CA VAL A 48 -15.19 -8.35 2.93
C VAL A 48 -15.42 -8.17 4.42
N HIS A 49 -14.52 -8.71 5.23
CA HIS A 49 -14.59 -8.60 6.68
C HIS A 49 -13.26 -8.15 7.25
N THR A 50 -13.28 -7.13 8.09
CA THR A 50 -12.12 -6.68 8.85
C THR A 50 -11.79 -7.68 9.96
N ALA A 51 -10.51 -8.02 10.10
CA ALA A 51 -9.98 -8.86 11.16
C ALA A 51 -9.51 -8.03 12.35
N ASP A 52 -8.75 -6.98 12.06
CA ASP A 52 -8.12 -6.11 13.05
C ASP A 52 -7.86 -4.73 12.44
N THR A 53 -7.68 -3.73 13.29
CA THR A 53 -7.37 -2.35 12.91
C THR A 53 -6.31 -1.80 13.84
N ILE A 54 -5.22 -1.29 13.25
CA ILE A 54 -4.18 -0.57 13.95
C ILE A 54 -4.49 0.93 13.88
N GLU A 55 -4.73 1.54 15.03
CA GLU A 55 -4.89 2.98 15.17
C GLU A 55 -3.53 3.69 15.24
N PRO A 56 -3.40 4.90 14.68
CA PRO A 56 -2.20 5.70 14.83
C PRO A 56 -2.03 6.18 16.27
N ASP A 57 -0.78 6.21 16.73
CA ASP A 57 -0.41 6.88 17.98
C ASP A 57 -0.13 8.37 17.70
N PRO A 58 -0.89 9.32 18.29
CA PRO A 58 -0.75 10.75 18.00
C PRO A 58 0.61 11.31 18.44
N ASP A 59 1.19 10.82 19.53
CA ASP A 59 2.48 11.30 20.04
C ASP A 59 3.60 10.86 19.09
N ARG A 60 3.50 9.64 18.57
CA ARG A 60 4.44 9.14 17.55
C ARG A 60 4.26 9.83 16.21
N HIS A 61 3.03 10.14 15.81
CA HIS A 61 2.77 10.90 14.59
C HIS A 61 3.47 12.27 14.64
N GLU A 62 3.38 12.96 15.77
CA GLU A 62 4.09 14.22 16.00
C GLU A 62 5.61 14.03 15.92
N GLU A 63 6.15 13.00 16.57
CA GLU A 63 7.60 12.69 16.50
C GLU A 63 8.06 12.39 15.06
N TYR A 64 7.28 11.62 14.29
CA TYR A 64 7.59 11.29 12.90
C TYR A 64 7.58 12.50 11.96
N GLY A 65 6.81 13.54 12.29
CA GLY A 65 6.68 14.76 11.47
C GLY A 65 8.05 15.36 11.12
N PHE A 66 8.96 15.47 12.08
CA PHE A 66 10.31 15.99 11.85
C PHE A 66 11.07 15.18 10.78
N TYR A 67 10.99 13.85 10.83
CA TYR A 67 11.71 12.97 9.91
C TYR A 67 11.06 12.97 8.51
N VAL A 68 9.73 13.02 8.45
CA VAL A 68 8.99 13.16 7.19
C VAL A 68 9.39 14.47 6.50
N ASP A 69 9.48 15.57 7.22
CA ASP A 69 9.92 16.85 6.65
C ASP A 69 11.32 16.77 6.06
N ARG A 70 12.28 16.17 6.77
CA ARG A 70 13.65 15.98 6.25
C ARG A 70 13.66 15.07 5.02
N TYR A 71 12.84 14.02 4.99
CA TYR A 71 12.68 13.16 3.83
C TYR A 71 12.13 13.94 2.64
N LEU A 72 11.08 14.73 2.83
CA LEU A 72 10.44 15.54 1.79
C LEU A 72 11.39 16.61 1.22
N GLU A 73 12.24 17.19 2.05
CA GLU A 73 13.29 18.12 1.60
C GLU A 73 14.38 17.41 0.78
N THR A 74 14.78 16.20 1.19
CA THR A 74 15.92 15.49 0.62
C THR A 74 15.59 14.77 -0.68
N TYR A 75 14.42 14.12 -0.76
CA TYR A 75 13.99 13.32 -1.91
C TYR A 75 14.10 14.06 -3.26
N PRO A 76 13.56 15.29 -3.45
CA PRO A 76 13.63 15.96 -4.75
C PRO A 76 15.06 16.30 -5.18
N GLN A 77 15.98 16.48 -4.23
CA GLN A 77 17.39 16.77 -4.51
C GLN A 77 18.13 15.52 -5.00
N MET A 78 17.75 14.35 -4.48
CA MET A 78 18.42 13.08 -4.78
C MET A 78 17.78 12.29 -5.92
N LYS A 79 16.46 12.42 -6.15
CA LYS A 79 15.71 11.53 -7.06
C LYS A 79 16.32 11.42 -8.45
N GLU A 80 16.75 12.53 -9.05
CA GLU A 80 17.32 12.53 -10.41
C GLU A 80 18.67 11.81 -10.47
N LEU A 81 19.52 12.04 -9.46
CA LEU A 81 20.81 11.35 -9.35
C LEU A 81 20.61 9.85 -9.15
N MET A 82 19.71 9.46 -8.23
CA MET A 82 19.37 8.07 -7.97
C MET A 82 18.83 7.37 -9.23
N HIS A 83 17.86 7.98 -9.92
CA HIS A 83 17.30 7.43 -11.15
C HIS A 83 18.34 7.33 -12.29
N LYS A 84 19.27 8.29 -12.40
CA LYS A 84 20.35 8.21 -13.40
C LYS A 84 21.28 7.04 -13.12
N THR A 85 21.64 6.83 -11.86
CA THR A 85 22.46 5.68 -11.44
C THR A 85 21.75 4.36 -11.73
N GLU A 86 20.48 4.24 -11.35
CA GLU A 86 19.68 3.04 -11.58
C GLU A 86 19.59 2.72 -13.08
N ARG A 87 19.26 3.69 -13.93
CA ARG A 87 19.19 3.49 -15.38
C ARG A 87 20.53 3.04 -15.97
N HIS A 88 21.65 3.54 -15.45
CA HIS A 88 22.97 3.12 -15.91
C HIS A 88 23.26 1.67 -15.53
N VAL A 89 22.94 1.26 -14.29
CA VAL A 89 23.11 -0.12 -13.83
C VAL A 89 22.21 -1.06 -14.64
N ALA A 90 20.91 -0.75 -14.77
CA ALA A 90 19.97 -1.55 -15.54
C ALA A 90 20.37 -1.66 -17.03
N GLY A 91 20.88 -0.57 -17.62
CA GLY A 91 21.41 -0.59 -18.99
C GLY A 91 22.72 -1.38 -19.14
N GLY A 92 23.56 -1.39 -18.11
CA GLY A 92 24.79 -2.19 -18.08
C GLY A 92 24.53 -3.68 -17.93
N GLU A 93 23.55 -4.06 -17.12
CA GLU A 93 23.10 -5.45 -16.98
C GLU A 93 22.45 -5.97 -18.28
N ALA A 94 21.66 -5.14 -18.95
CA ALA A 94 21.09 -5.48 -20.27
C ALA A 94 22.16 -5.68 -21.36
N ALA A 95 23.29 -4.97 -21.27
CA ALA A 95 24.42 -5.12 -22.19
C ALA A 95 25.37 -6.28 -21.83
N ALA A 96 25.41 -6.71 -20.57
CA ALA A 96 26.23 -7.84 -20.11
C ALA A 96 25.53 -9.20 -20.24
N GLY A 97 24.20 -9.21 -20.41
CA GLY A 97 23.40 -10.42 -20.62
C GLY A 97 23.13 -10.80 -22.09
N ALA A 98 23.66 -10.05 -23.05
CA ALA A 98 23.57 -10.30 -24.50
C ALA A 98 24.94 -10.65 -25.08
#